data_AF-A0A7S2KN69-F1
#
_entry.id   AF-A0A7S2KN69-F1
#
_cell.length_a   1.000
_cell.length_b   1.000
_cell.length_c   1.000
_cell.angle_alpha   90.00
_cell.angle_beta   90.00
_cell.angle_gamma   90.00
#
_symmetry.space_group_name_H-M   'P 1'
#
loop_
_entity.id
_entity.type
_entity.pdbx_description
1 polymer ?
#
loop_
_entity_poly.entity_id
_entity_poly.type
_entity_poly.pdbx_seq_one_letter_code
_entity_poly.pdbx_strand_id
1 'polypeptide(L)'
;MMAAMSNHRYKELVPTAQTPAALINGKMVWESSNILDEIEEAFPEPSLKPTNDQEEELALRVKTLTEDELGVKGYGYMRSNASNEADAKTEFQAVLSKLEAELAVFEGPFFLPHFSNIDILVTPQLERFSANLGVFKGFSIKGNPEYPNLNAWFKAMDDKPSYRAVKSDDRTLNQIMSKVFRLAATTTPSEQPVVNDANHPRREAAAKLVGNYKSVAADIAKNSGVEKSEKSRAAIDTHLKRVVTALLTSDAGTPSKSASEAAVGAASLAFLRNRVSSPRDMSAGAAEEFRRAVDSVLLATYDGGKAQED
;
A
#
# COMPACT_ATOMS: atom_id res chain seq x y z
N MET A 1 16.88 -17.56 6.73
CA MET A 1 15.72 -18.01 7.53
C MET A 1 15.47 -16.97 8.63
N MET A 2 14.71 -15.91 8.34
CA MET A 2 14.36 -14.91 9.36
C MET A 2 13.21 -15.48 10.21
N ALA A 3 13.57 -16.07 11.35
CA ALA A 3 12.60 -16.42 12.38
C ALA A 3 12.03 -15.11 12.96
N ALA A 4 10.71 -14.99 13.00
CA ALA A 4 10.04 -13.89 13.70
C ALA A 4 10.55 -13.86 15.15
N MET A 5 11.37 -12.87 15.48
CA MET A 5 11.86 -12.66 16.84
C MET A 5 10.67 -12.32 17.74
N SER A 6 10.64 -12.91 18.93
CA SER A 6 9.69 -12.49 19.97
C SER A 6 9.89 -11.00 20.26
N ASN A 7 8.81 -10.27 20.57
CA ASN A 7 8.82 -8.82 20.80
C ASN A 7 9.86 -8.40 21.88
N HIS A 8 10.18 -9.30 22.82
CA HIS A 8 11.22 -9.10 23.83
C HIS A 8 12.64 -9.02 23.22
N ARG A 9 12.97 -9.91 22.29
CA ARG A 9 14.30 -10.02 21.70
C ARG A 9 14.60 -8.91 20.69
N TYR A 10 13.57 -8.33 20.06
CA TYR A 10 13.75 -7.15 19.21
C TYR A 10 14.15 -5.92 20.03
N LYS A 11 13.47 -5.67 21.16
CA LYS A 11 13.75 -4.53 22.03
C LYS A 11 15.13 -4.59 22.69
N GLU A 12 15.66 -5.80 22.90
CA GLU A 12 17.04 -6.00 23.33
C GLU A 12 18.06 -5.55 22.28
N LEU A 13 17.74 -5.71 20.99
CA LEU A 13 18.61 -5.35 19.87
C LEU A 13 18.44 -3.90 19.41
N VAL A 14 17.22 -3.37 19.53
CA VAL A 14 16.82 -2.03 19.09
C VAL A 14 16.17 -1.31 20.28
N PRO A 15 16.96 -0.57 21.08
CA PRO A 15 16.46 0.02 22.32
C PRO A 15 15.32 1.03 22.12
N THR A 16 15.24 1.67 20.95
CA THR A 16 14.15 2.59 20.60
C THR A 16 12.81 1.86 20.44
N ALA A 17 12.84 0.54 20.22
CA ALA A 17 11.70 -0.29 19.83
C ALA A 17 11.00 0.19 18.53
N GLN A 18 11.64 1.09 17.78
CA GLN A 18 11.14 1.63 16.52
C GLN A 18 11.66 0.79 15.35
N THR A 19 10.99 0.94 14.21
CA THR A 19 11.40 0.38 12.92
C THR A 19 11.62 1.53 11.93
N PRO A 20 12.49 1.40 10.92
CA PRO A 20 13.26 0.20 10.58
C PRO A 20 14.53 -0.02 11.43
N ALA A 21 15.01 -1.26 11.43
CA ALA A 21 16.32 -1.67 11.91
C ALA A 21 16.89 -2.75 10.97
N ALA A 22 18.20 -2.77 10.80
CA ALA A 22 18.91 -3.67 9.90
C ALA A 22 20.21 -4.18 10.53
N LEU A 23 20.55 -5.43 10.23
CA LEU A 23 21.87 -6.00 10.53
C LEU A 23 22.69 -6.00 9.25
N ILE A 24 23.62 -5.08 9.12
CA ILE A 24 24.46 -4.90 7.93
C ILE A 24 25.90 -5.23 8.33
N ASN A 25 26.52 -6.21 7.67
CA ASN A 25 27.89 -6.67 7.97
C ASN A 25 28.14 -6.97 9.47
N GLY A 26 27.12 -7.49 10.18
CA GLY A 26 27.20 -7.80 11.61
C GLY A 26 26.97 -6.61 12.55
N LYS A 27 26.81 -5.40 12.02
CA LYS A 27 26.47 -4.19 12.76
C LYS A 27 24.96 -3.98 12.77
N MET A 28 24.37 -3.90 13.96
CA MET A 28 22.97 -3.51 14.11
C MET A 28 22.84 -2.00 13.94
N VAL A 29 22.04 -1.56 12.98
CA VAL A 29 21.78 -0.16 12.66
C VAL A 29 20.28 0.08 12.68
N TRP A 30 19.86 1.18 13.29
CA TRP A 30 18.48 1.64 13.34
C TRP A 30 18.43 3.13 13.03
N GLU A 31 17.23 3.65 12.80
CA GLU A 31 16.93 4.91 12.10
C GLU A 31 17.11 4.80 10.58
N SER A 32 16.12 5.29 9.85
CA SER A 32 16.08 5.17 8.38
C SER A 32 17.29 5.81 7.70
N SER A 33 17.72 6.99 8.15
CA SER A 33 18.88 7.69 7.58
C SER A 33 20.19 6.93 7.80
N ASN A 34 20.41 6.45 9.02
CA ASN A 34 21.63 5.71 9.37
C ASN A 34 21.72 4.39 8.60
N ILE A 35 20.57 3.74 8.36
CA ILE A 35 20.52 2.52 7.54
C ILE A 35 20.91 2.83 6.09
N LEU A 36 20.44 3.94 5.52
CA LEU A 36 20.83 4.35 4.16
C LEU A 36 22.34 4.62 4.09
N ASP A 37 22.89 5.34 5.07
CA ASP A 37 24.33 5.64 5.12
C ASP A 37 25.17 4.36 5.22
N GLU A 38 24.77 3.42 6.07
CA GLU A 38 25.46 2.13 6.22
C GLU A 38 25.36 1.26 4.95
N ILE A 39 24.22 1.28 4.24
CA ILE A 39 24.09 0.57 2.96
C ILE A 39 25.06 1.14 1.94
N GLU A 40 25.17 2.46 1.84
CA GLU A 40 26.10 3.11 0.91
C GLU A 40 27.57 2.82 1.25
N GLU A 41 27.92 2.71 2.54
CA GLU A 41 29.28 2.32 2.96
C GLU A 41 29.56 0.84 2.67
N ALA A 42 28.60 -0.04 2.93
CA ALA A 42 28.73 -1.48 2.75
C ALA A 42 28.70 -1.90 1.27
N PHE A 43 27.98 -1.17 0.42
CA PHE A 43 27.76 -1.47 -1.00
C PHE A 43 27.94 -0.20 -1.84
N PRO A 44 29.20 0.21 -2.10
CA PRO A 44 29.48 1.50 -2.74
C PRO A 44 29.06 1.57 -4.22
N GLU A 45 28.71 0.45 -4.86
CA GLU A 45 28.35 0.39 -6.28
C GLU A 45 27.05 -0.41 -6.52
N PRO A 46 26.04 0.17 -7.21
CA PRO A 46 25.95 1.58 -7.62
C PRO A 46 25.65 2.48 -6.40
N SER A 47 26.33 3.64 -6.30
CA SER A 47 25.98 4.63 -5.28
C SER A 47 24.69 5.38 -5.63
N LEU A 48 23.89 5.70 -4.60
CA LEU A 48 22.70 6.53 -4.71
C LEU A 48 22.89 7.92 -4.10
N LYS A 49 24.13 8.29 -3.75
CA LYS A 49 24.48 9.60 -3.19
C LYS A 49 24.59 10.67 -4.29
N PRO A 50 24.43 11.95 -3.92
CA PRO A 50 24.91 13.06 -4.72
C PRO A 50 26.37 12.89 -5.14
N THR A 51 26.73 13.38 -6.32
CA THR A 51 28.06 13.22 -6.92
C THR A 51 28.87 14.51 -7.00
N ASN A 52 28.23 15.66 -6.75
CA ASN A 52 28.85 16.99 -6.81
C ASN A 52 28.12 17.99 -5.88
N ASP A 53 28.74 19.13 -5.63
CA ASP A 53 28.25 20.17 -4.71
C ASP A 53 26.82 20.64 -5.04
N GLN A 54 26.44 20.74 -6.32
CA GLN A 54 25.09 21.18 -6.70
C GLN A 54 24.03 20.14 -6.35
N GLU A 55 24.33 18.86 -6.57
CA GLU A 55 23.47 17.75 -6.15
C GLU A 55 23.39 17.66 -4.62
N GLU A 56 24.50 17.88 -3.91
CA GLU A 56 24.52 17.90 -2.44
C GLU A 56 23.65 19.02 -1.86
N GLU A 57 23.72 20.22 -2.43
CA GLU A 57 22.89 21.36 -2.02
C GLU A 57 21.40 21.09 -2.24
N LEU A 58 21.02 20.52 -3.40
CA LEU A 58 19.63 20.15 -3.67
C LEU A 58 19.14 19.04 -2.74
N ALA A 59 19.96 18.00 -2.57
CA ALA A 59 19.67 16.90 -1.66
C ALA A 59 19.38 17.39 -0.23
N LEU A 60 20.16 18.33 0.28
CA LEU A 60 19.94 18.93 1.60
C LEU A 60 18.63 19.72 1.68
N ARG A 61 18.28 20.49 0.64
CA ARG A 61 17.00 21.23 0.60
C ARG A 61 15.81 20.29 0.61
N VAL A 62 15.82 19.25 -0.24
CA VAL A 62 14.72 18.27 -0.32
C VAL A 62 14.62 17.47 0.97
N LYS A 63 15.74 17.07 1.58
CA LYS A 63 15.76 16.40 2.88
C LYS A 63 15.13 17.26 3.96
N THR A 64 15.59 18.50 4.12
CA THR A 64 15.04 19.48 5.07
C THR A 64 13.54 19.68 4.85
N LEU A 65 13.13 19.90 3.60
CA LEU A 65 11.72 20.08 3.24
C LEU A 65 10.86 18.86 3.62
N THR A 66 11.41 17.65 3.46
CA THR A 66 10.72 16.39 3.75
C THR A 66 10.57 16.14 5.26
N GLU A 67 11.64 16.40 6.01
CA GLU A 67 11.72 16.19 7.45
C GLU A 67 10.91 17.24 8.22
N ASP A 68 10.99 18.51 7.82
CA ASP A 68 10.43 19.63 8.58
C ASP A 68 9.01 20.02 8.13
N GLU A 69 8.70 19.94 6.83
CA GLU A 69 7.45 20.51 6.30
C GLU A 69 6.51 19.45 5.69
N LEU A 70 7.00 18.58 4.80
CA LEU A 70 6.15 17.69 3.99
C LEU A 70 5.27 16.78 4.86
N GLY A 71 5.90 16.08 5.81
CA GLY A 71 5.18 15.25 6.77
C GLY A 71 4.21 16.07 7.63
N VAL A 72 4.71 17.14 8.24
CA VAL A 72 3.96 17.96 9.19
C VAL A 72 2.72 18.57 8.54
N LYS A 73 2.87 19.22 7.38
CA LYS A 73 1.79 19.88 6.66
C LYS A 73 0.85 18.88 5.98
N GLY A 74 1.37 17.81 5.40
CA GLY A 74 0.56 16.78 4.75
C GLY A 74 -0.34 16.02 5.74
N TYR A 75 0.20 15.56 6.86
CA TYR A 75 -0.62 14.95 7.91
C TYR A 75 -1.48 15.97 8.67
N GLY A 76 -1.05 17.23 8.75
CA GLY A 76 -1.86 18.34 9.25
C GLY A 76 -3.12 18.54 8.40
N TYR A 77 -2.97 18.61 7.08
CA TYR A 77 -4.09 18.71 6.14
C TYR A 77 -4.97 17.46 6.16
N MET A 78 -4.39 16.25 6.17
CA MET A 78 -5.17 15.02 6.22
C MET A 78 -6.09 14.93 7.45
N ARG A 79 -5.63 15.45 8.60
CA ARG A 79 -6.35 15.42 9.89
C ARG A 79 -7.12 16.70 10.19
N SER A 80 -7.09 17.69 9.30
CA SER A 80 -7.82 18.93 9.47
C SER A 80 -9.33 18.66 9.53
N ASN A 81 -10.08 19.60 10.10
CA ASN A 81 -11.53 19.56 10.12
C ASN A 81 -12.09 20.81 9.43
N ALA A 82 -13.41 20.92 9.34
CA ALA A 82 -14.05 22.01 8.60
C ALA A 82 -13.61 23.42 9.01
N SER A 83 -13.15 23.64 10.26
CA SER A 83 -12.75 24.97 10.74
C SER A 83 -11.35 25.40 10.30
N ASN A 84 -10.47 24.46 9.92
CA ASN A 84 -9.08 24.76 9.55
C ASN A 84 -8.62 24.09 8.25
N GLU A 85 -9.54 23.43 7.52
CA GLU A 85 -9.19 22.68 6.32
C GLU A 85 -8.65 23.57 5.20
N ALA A 86 -9.22 24.76 4.99
CA ALA A 86 -8.79 25.67 3.93
C ALA A 86 -7.35 26.16 4.15
N ASP A 87 -7.01 26.55 5.37
CA ASP A 87 -5.66 27.00 5.73
C ASP A 87 -4.67 25.83 5.63
N ALA A 88 -5.00 24.66 6.21
CA ALA A 88 -4.14 23.49 6.15
C ALA A 88 -3.92 23.01 4.71
N LYS A 89 -4.93 23.10 3.84
CA LYS A 89 -4.81 22.81 2.41
C LYS A 89 -3.84 23.78 1.75
N THR A 90 -4.00 25.07 2.00
CA THR A 90 -3.15 26.12 1.43
C THR A 90 -1.69 25.93 1.84
N GLU A 91 -1.44 25.66 3.13
CA GLU A 91 -0.10 25.38 3.64
C GLU A 91 0.52 24.14 2.99
N PHE A 92 -0.25 23.06 2.85
CA PHE A 92 0.24 21.84 2.21
C PHE A 92 0.50 22.02 0.71
N GLN A 93 -0.37 22.74 0.00
CA GLN A 93 -0.15 23.08 -1.41
C GLN A 93 1.11 23.92 -1.60
N ALA A 94 1.42 24.84 -0.67
CA ALA A 94 2.67 25.60 -0.72
C ALA A 94 3.91 24.67 -0.61
N VAL A 95 3.84 23.62 0.22
CA VAL A 95 4.92 22.62 0.31
C VAL A 95 5.02 21.78 -0.97
N LEU A 96 3.89 21.38 -1.57
CA LEU A 96 3.89 20.70 -2.87
C LEU A 96 4.51 21.57 -3.98
N SER A 97 4.21 22.87 -4.00
CA SER A 97 4.83 23.81 -4.93
C SER A 97 6.34 23.95 -4.74
N LYS A 98 6.84 23.88 -3.49
CA LYS A 98 8.28 23.81 -3.22
C LYS A 98 8.90 22.52 -3.78
N LEU A 99 8.30 21.36 -3.52
CA LEU A 99 8.78 20.07 -4.07
C LEU A 99 8.77 20.06 -5.60
N GLU A 100 7.71 20.58 -6.21
CA GLU A 100 7.57 20.71 -7.66
C GLU A 100 8.69 21.56 -8.27
N ALA A 101 9.10 22.63 -7.57
CA ALA A 101 10.21 23.47 -7.97
C ALA A 101 11.57 22.78 -7.80
N GLU A 102 11.78 22.04 -6.70
CA GLU A 102 13.02 21.29 -6.49
C GLU A 102 13.19 20.14 -7.52
N LEU A 103 12.09 19.49 -7.93
CA LEU A 103 12.10 18.52 -9.05
C LEU A 103 12.42 19.15 -10.41
N ALA A 104 12.29 20.48 -10.56
CA ALA A 104 12.55 21.18 -11.81
C ALA A 104 14.02 21.61 -11.98
N VAL A 105 14.85 21.44 -10.95
CA VAL A 105 16.24 21.94 -10.93
C VAL A 105 17.13 21.20 -11.91
N PHE A 106 16.99 19.87 -11.99
CA PHE A 106 17.74 19.03 -12.92
C PHE A 106 16.83 18.48 -14.01
N GLU A 107 17.40 18.19 -15.19
CA GLU A 107 16.67 17.50 -16.25
C GLU A 107 16.38 16.05 -15.84
N GLY A 108 15.14 15.61 -16.03
CA GLY A 108 14.71 14.25 -15.74
C GLY A 108 13.56 14.20 -14.74
N PRO A 109 13.11 12.99 -14.38
CA PRO A 109 11.94 12.83 -13.52
C PRO A 109 12.29 12.69 -12.02
N PHE A 110 13.57 12.66 -11.65
CA PHE A 110 14.03 12.48 -10.27
C PHE A 110 14.58 13.79 -9.70
N PHE A 111 14.77 13.86 -8.38
CA PHE A 111 15.33 15.06 -7.76
C PHE A 111 16.75 15.35 -8.23
N LEU A 112 17.58 14.33 -8.45
CA LEU A 112 18.91 14.47 -9.03
C LEU A 112 18.91 13.98 -10.49
N PRO A 113 19.98 14.21 -11.28
CA PRO A 113 20.07 13.70 -12.66
C PRO A 113 19.93 12.17 -12.78
N HIS A 114 20.06 11.45 -11.66
CA HIS A 114 19.83 10.02 -11.54
C HIS A 114 18.92 9.70 -10.34
N PHE A 115 18.34 8.50 -10.32
CA PHE A 115 17.63 8.00 -9.14
C PHE A 115 18.58 7.94 -7.95
N SER A 116 18.13 8.41 -6.78
CA SER A 116 18.99 8.64 -5.63
C SER A 116 18.32 8.28 -4.30
N ASN A 117 19.08 8.36 -3.22
CA ASN A 117 18.57 8.23 -1.86
C ASN A 117 17.55 9.34 -1.51
N ILE A 118 17.54 10.46 -2.22
CA ILE A 118 16.59 11.56 -2.04
C ILE A 118 15.19 11.15 -2.52
N ASP A 119 15.10 10.48 -3.67
CA ASP A 119 13.83 9.92 -4.15
C ASP A 119 13.28 8.88 -3.15
N ILE A 120 14.16 8.03 -2.61
CA ILE A 120 13.81 7.02 -1.61
C ILE A 120 13.28 7.67 -0.33
N LEU A 121 13.90 8.75 0.14
CA LEU A 121 13.52 9.47 1.35
C LEU A 121 12.09 10.04 1.25
N VAL A 122 11.77 10.68 0.12
CA VAL A 122 10.49 11.37 -0.10
C VAL A 122 9.34 10.37 -0.33
N THR A 123 9.66 9.22 -0.94
CA THR A 123 8.68 8.24 -1.44
C THR A 123 7.58 7.86 -0.44
N PRO A 124 7.89 7.46 0.81
CA PRO A 124 6.86 6.98 1.73
C PRO A 124 5.81 8.04 2.11
N GLN A 125 6.17 9.33 2.10
CA GLN A 125 5.24 10.41 2.40
C GLN A 125 4.36 10.71 1.18
N LEU A 126 4.95 10.87 -0.01
CA LEU A 126 4.20 11.12 -1.24
C LEU A 126 3.28 9.95 -1.60
N GLU A 127 3.71 8.71 -1.41
CA GLU A 127 2.87 7.52 -1.63
C GLU A 127 1.62 7.58 -0.76
N ARG A 128 1.78 7.83 0.55
CA ARG A 128 0.65 7.96 1.49
C ARG A 128 -0.24 9.14 1.13
N PHE A 129 0.30 10.32 0.89
CA PHE A 129 -0.53 11.49 0.58
C PHE A 129 -1.30 11.30 -0.72
N SER A 130 -0.67 10.71 -1.74
CA SER A 130 -1.33 10.41 -3.01
C SER A 130 -2.49 9.42 -2.87
N ALA A 131 -2.34 8.37 -2.04
CA ALA A 131 -3.39 7.38 -1.80
C ALA A 131 -4.54 7.92 -0.94
N ASN A 132 -4.21 8.68 0.12
CA ASN A 132 -5.14 9.00 1.20
C ASN A 132 -5.90 10.31 0.98
N LEU A 133 -5.27 11.35 0.42
CA LEU A 133 -5.91 12.67 0.33
C LEU A 133 -7.09 12.69 -0.66
N GLY A 134 -7.05 11.87 -1.72
CA GLY A 134 -8.20 11.71 -2.61
C GLY A 134 -9.42 11.18 -1.86
N VAL A 135 -9.21 10.22 -0.94
CA VAL A 135 -10.26 9.54 -0.17
C VAL A 135 -10.80 10.36 0.99
N PHE A 136 -9.93 11.06 1.72
CA PHE A 136 -10.33 11.78 2.94
C PHE A 136 -10.61 13.26 2.70
N LYS A 137 -10.06 13.85 1.63
CA LYS A 137 -10.10 15.29 1.38
C LYS A 137 -10.55 15.67 -0.04
N GLY A 138 -10.81 14.69 -0.91
CA GLY A 138 -11.14 14.96 -2.31
C GLY A 138 -10.02 15.69 -3.07
N PHE A 139 -8.77 15.57 -2.60
CA PHE A 139 -7.62 16.24 -3.18
C PHE A 139 -6.64 15.23 -3.76
N SER A 140 -6.44 15.29 -5.08
CA SER A 140 -5.51 14.42 -5.79
C SER A 140 -4.20 15.15 -6.07
N ILE A 141 -3.07 14.52 -5.69
CA ILE A 141 -1.74 14.96 -6.09
C ILE A 141 -1.40 14.38 -7.47
N LYS A 142 -1.57 13.07 -7.62
CA LYS A 142 -1.35 12.35 -8.89
C LYS A 142 -2.36 12.81 -9.94
N GLY A 143 -1.87 13.07 -11.15
CA GLY A 143 -2.68 13.54 -12.28
C GLY A 143 -3.11 15.00 -12.16
N ASN A 144 -2.67 15.74 -11.14
CA ASN A 144 -2.99 17.16 -11.02
C ASN A 144 -2.09 17.97 -11.98
N PRO A 145 -2.66 18.73 -12.92
CA PRO A 145 -1.87 19.50 -13.91
C PRO A 145 -1.05 20.64 -13.30
N GLU A 146 -1.31 21.04 -12.04
CA GLU A 146 -0.48 22.01 -11.32
C GLU A 146 0.90 21.46 -10.93
N TYR A 147 1.08 20.12 -10.94
CA TYR A 147 2.29 19.45 -10.50
C TYR A 147 2.87 18.50 -11.58
N PRO A 148 3.25 19.01 -12.77
CA PRO A 148 3.74 18.18 -13.87
C PRO A 148 5.01 17.37 -13.53
N ASN A 149 5.96 17.93 -12.77
CA ASN A 149 7.19 17.25 -12.38
C ASN A 149 6.90 16.15 -11.35
N LEU A 150 6.04 16.39 -10.37
CA LEU A 150 5.57 15.34 -9.46
C LEU A 150 4.87 14.21 -10.21
N ASN A 151 4.07 14.52 -11.24
CA ASN A 151 3.44 13.49 -12.07
C ASN A 151 4.49 12.66 -12.84
N ALA A 152 5.51 13.30 -13.39
CA ALA A 152 6.63 12.61 -14.03
C ALA A 152 7.41 11.74 -13.04
N TRP A 153 7.66 12.26 -11.84
CA TRP A 153 8.30 11.53 -10.75
C TRP A 153 7.50 10.29 -10.34
N PHE A 154 6.19 10.41 -10.11
CA PHE A 154 5.33 9.25 -9.78
C PHE A 154 5.38 8.19 -10.88
N LYS A 155 5.34 8.60 -12.15
CA LYS A 155 5.44 7.67 -13.28
C LYS A 155 6.80 6.96 -13.28
N ALA A 156 7.89 7.71 -13.12
CA ALA A 156 9.24 7.15 -13.12
C ALA A 156 9.48 6.19 -11.94
N MET A 157 8.91 6.50 -10.77
CA MET A 157 8.90 5.59 -9.62
C MET A 157 8.13 4.32 -9.93
N ASP A 158 6.91 4.43 -10.47
CA ASP A 158 6.08 3.26 -10.84
C ASP A 158 6.74 2.37 -11.91
N ASP A 159 7.63 2.93 -12.74
CA ASP A 159 8.44 2.17 -13.72
C ASP A 159 9.65 1.44 -13.07
N LYS A 160 10.04 1.76 -11.82
CA LYS A 160 11.20 1.11 -11.16
C LYS A 160 10.85 -0.27 -10.60
N PRO A 161 11.55 -1.35 -11.01
CA PRO A 161 11.32 -2.69 -10.45
C PRO A 161 11.53 -2.78 -8.93
N SER A 162 12.54 -2.10 -8.40
CA SER A 162 12.83 -2.08 -6.96
C SER A 162 11.70 -1.46 -6.14
N TYR A 163 11.13 -0.35 -6.62
CA TYR A 163 9.97 0.28 -5.98
C TYR A 163 8.72 -0.58 -6.11
N ARG A 164 8.43 -1.13 -7.29
CA ARG A 164 7.28 -2.02 -7.51
C ARG A 164 7.28 -3.24 -6.59
N ALA A 165 8.45 -3.72 -6.20
CA ALA A 165 8.59 -4.86 -5.29
C ALA A 165 8.18 -4.55 -3.84
N VAL A 166 8.20 -3.28 -3.43
CA VAL A 166 7.97 -2.85 -2.03
C VAL A 166 6.85 -1.83 -1.85
N LYS A 167 6.32 -1.23 -2.93
CA LYS A 167 5.19 -0.29 -2.86
C LYS A 167 3.94 -0.95 -2.29
N SER A 168 3.15 -0.17 -1.58
CA SER A 168 1.83 -0.57 -1.13
C SER A 168 0.77 -0.29 -2.20
N ASP A 169 -0.45 -0.73 -1.93
CA ASP A 169 -1.62 -0.36 -2.72
C ASP A 169 -2.45 0.68 -1.95
N ASP A 170 -3.18 1.53 -2.68
CA ASP A 170 -3.95 2.62 -2.08
C ASP A 170 -4.92 2.13 -1.01
N ARG A 171 -5.59 1.00 -1.23
CA ARG A 171 -6.58 0.48 -0.29
C ARG A 171 -5.93 0.04 1.02
N THR A 172 -4.74 -0.55 0.99
CA THR A 172 -3.97 -0.83 2.20
C THR A 172 -3.61 0.45 2.94
N LEU A 173 -3.09 1.46 2.24
CA LEU A 173 -2.70 2.74 2.85
C LEU A 173 -3.90 3.47 3.49
N ASN A 174 -5.03 3.49 2.78
CA ASN A 174 -6.30 4.08 3.23
C ASN A 174 -6.81 3.39 4.49
N GLN A 175 -6.77 2.05 4.55
CA GLN A 175 -7.17 1.29 5.73
C GLN A 175 -6.27 1.56 6.94
N ILE A 176 -4.96 1.69 6.72
CA ILE A 176 -4.00 2.01 7.79
C ILE A 176 -4.31 3.40 8.34
N MET A 177 -4.40 4.42 7.49
CA MET A 177 -4.61 5.81 7.94
C MET A 177 -5.99 6.01 8.56
N SER A 178 -7.04 5.39 8.00
CA SER A 178 -8.37 5.41 8.62
C SER A 178 -8.34 4.86 10.04
N LYS A 179 -7.59 3.78 10.32
CA LYS A 179 -7.45 3.22 11.67
C LYS A 179 -6.57 4.07 12.58
N VAL A 180 -5.40 4.49 12.11
CA VAL A 180 -4.41 5.24 12.90
C VAL A 180 -4.94 6.62 13.29
N PHE A 181 -5.60 7.32 12.37
CA PHE A 181 -6.13 8.67 12.60
C PHE A 181 -7.63 8.73 12.84
N ARG A 182 -8.34 7.60 12.85
CA ARG A 182 -9.80 7.51 13.02
C ARG A 182 -10.56 8.37 11.99
N LEU A 183 -10.11 8.33 10.74
CA LEU A 183 -10.69 9.10 9.64
C LEU A 183 -11.79 8.30 8.94
N ALA A 184 -12.87 9.02 8.58
CA ALA A 184 -13.92 8.51 7.69
C ALA A 184 -13.62 8.93 6.25
N ALA A 185 -13.84 8.01 5.30
CA ALA A 185 -13.77 8.34 3.88
C ALA A 185 -14.84 9.37 3.51
N THR A 186 -14.46 10.41 2.77
CA THR A 186 -15.37 11.45 2.26
C THR A 186 -15.70 11.23 0.79
N THR A 187 -14.89 10.45 0.08
CA THR A 187 -15.12 10.03 -1.30
C THR A 187 -14.97 8.51 -1.42
N THR A 188 -15.57 7.94 -2.47
CA THR A 188 -15.32 6.55 -2.84
C THR A 188 -13.88 6.44 -3.35
N PRO A 189 -13.08 5.47 -2.88
CA PRO A 189 -11.76 5.23 -3.42
C PRO A 189 -11.84 5.08 -4.94
N SER A 190 -11.03 5.85 -5.67
CA SER A 190 -10.85 5.66 -7.11
C SER A 190 -10.37 4.23 -7.35
N GLU A 191 -11.02 3.50 -8.25
CA GLU A 191 -10.47 2.23 -8.71
C GLU A 191 -9.15 2.53 -9.43
N GLN A 192 -8.06 1.89 -8.97
CA GLN A 192 -6.79 1.94 -9.68
C GLN A 192 -6.99 1.34 -11.08
N PRO A 193 -6.36 1.91 -12.13
CA PRO A 193 -6.50 1.42 -13.48
C PRO A 193 -6.12 -0.07 -13.57
N VAL A 194 -6.85 -0.83 -14.39
CA VAL A 194 -6.58 -2.25 -14.61
C VAL A 194 -5.16 -2.40 -15.18
N VAL A 195 -4.33 -3.21 -14.52
CA VAL A 195 -2.97 -3.49 -15.00
C VAL A 195 -3.08 -4.26 -16.32
N ASN A 196 -2.49 -3.72 -17.40
CA ASN A 196 -2.56 -4.32 -18.75
C ASN A 196 -1.97 -5.75 -18.85
N ASP A 197 -1.19 -6.19 -17.85
CA ASP A 197 -0.77 -7.58 -17.64
C ASP A 197 -1.31 -8.11 -16.29
N ALA A 198 -2.63 -8.23 -16.17
CA ALA A 198 -3.28 -8.76 -14.96
C ALA A 198 -2.99 -10.26 -14.71
N ASN A 199 -2.47 -10.98 -15.69
CA ASN A 199 -2.21 -12.42 -15.58
C ASN A 199 -1.12 -12.73 -14.54
N HIS A 200 -0.05 -11.94 -14.49
CA HIS A 200 1.00 -12.15 -13.49
C HIS A 200 0.52 -11.85 -12.06
N PRO A 201 -0.09 -10.68 -11.76
CA PRO A 201 -0.62 -10.38 -10.42
C PRO A 201 -1.70 -11.35 -9.94
N ARG A 202 -2.60 -11.81 -10.82
CA ARG A 202 -3.61 -12.84 -10.48
C ARG A 202 -2.98 -14.16 -10.06
N ARG A 203 -1.97 -14.61 -10.80
CA ARG A 203 -1.22 -15.84 -10.49
C ARG A 203 -0.48 -15.73 -9.17
N GLU A 204 0.14 -14.58 -8.89
CA GLU A 204 0.77 -14.32 -7.59
C GLU A 204 -0.26 -14.39 -6.46
N ALA A 205 -1.38 -13.68 -6.58
CA ALA A 205 -2.46 -13.69 -5.59
C ALA A 205 -2.99 -15.11 -5.33
N ALA A 206 -3.23 -15.89 -6.38
CA ALA A 206 -3.66 -17.28 -6.27
C ALA A 206 -2.61 -18.14 -5.56
N ALA A 207 -1.33 -18.04 -5.95
CA ALA A 207 -0.24 -18.78 -5.34
C ALA A 207 -0.07 -18.44 -3.84
N LYS A 208 -0.18 -17.16 -3.47
CA LYS A 208 -0.11 -16.70 -2.08
C LYS A 208 -1.29 -17.22 -1.26
N LEU A 209 -2.50 -17.19 -1.80
CA LEU A 209 -3.68 -17.73 -1.13
C LEU A 209 -3.57 -19.25 -0.94
N VAL A 210 -3.23 -20.00 -2.00
CA VAL A 210 -3.09 -21.46 -1.94
C VAL A 210 -1.97 -21.87 -0.99
N GLY A 211 -0.82 -21.20 -1.05
CA GLY A 211 0.32 -21.47 -0.17
C GLY A 211 0.03 -21.23 1.31
N ASN A 212 -0.91 -20.33 1.64
CA ASN A 212 -1.31 -20.01 3.00
C ASN A 212 -2.72 -20.48 3.37
N TYR A 213 -3.31 -21.36 2.57
CA TYR A 213 -4.75 -21.66 2.58
C TYR A 213 -5.28 -22.03 3.97
N LYS A 214 -4.59 -22.94 4.67
CA LYS A 214 -4.98 -23.39 6.02
C LYS A 214 -4.96 -22.25 7.03
N SER A 215 -3.93 -21.41 6.99
CA SER A 215 -3.79 -20.26 7.88
C SER A 215 -4.87 -19.21 7.59
N VAL A 216 -5.17 -18.97 6.33
CA VAL A 216 -6.23 -18.04 5.90
C VAL A 216 -7.60 -18.53 6.34
N ALA A 217 -7.95 -19.79 6.08
CA ALA A 217 -9.22 -20.37 6.52
C ALA A 217 -9.39 -20.33 8.04
N ALA A 218 -8.32 -20.62 8.79
CA ALA A 218 -8.31 -20.52 10.24
C ALA A 218 -8.47 -19.06 10.74
N ASP A 219 -7.83 -18.09 10.09
CA ASP A 219 -7.97 -16.67 10.43
C ASP A 219 -9.41 -16.19 10.21
N ILE A 220 -10.01 -16.56 9.07
CA ILE A 220 -11.43 -16.28 8.77
C ILE A 220 -12.33 -16.87 9.86
N ALA A 221 -12.24 -18.18 10.10
CA ALA A 221 -13.08 -18.87 11.09
C ALA A 221 -12.92 -18.30 12.51
N LYS A 222 -11.77 -17.69 12.81
CA LYS A 222 -11.50 -17.06 14.09
C LYS A 222 -12.05 -15.64 14.20
N ASN A 223 -11.92 -14.84 13.13
CA ASN A 223 -11.99 -13.38 13.20
C ASN A 223 -13.06 -12.73 12.30
N SER A 224 -13.74 -13.47 11.41
CA SER A 224 -14.76 -12.89 10.52
C SER A 224 -16.13 -12.68 11.19
N GLY A 225 -16.33 -13.18 12.40
CA GLY A 225 -17.60 -13.11 13.13
C GLY A 225 -18.61 -14.20 12.77
N VAL A 226 -18.26 -15.13 11.87
CA VAL A 226 -19.11 -16.29 11.55
C VAL A 226 -19.13 -17.30 12.69
N GLU A 227 -20.22 -18.07 12.79
CA GLU A 227 -20.35 -19.14 13.78
C GLU A 227 -19.23 -20.18 13.63
N LYS A 228 -18.66 -20.64 14.74
CA LYS A 228 -17.59 -21.65 14.76
C LYS A 228 -18.15 -23.07 14.67
N SER A 229 -18.72 -23.40 13.52
CA SER A 229 -19.30 -24.73 13.24
C SER A 229 -18.61 -25.42 12.07
N GLU A 230 -18.79 -26.73 11.96
CA GLU A 230 -18.27 -27.50 10.82
C GLU A 230 -18.90 -27.06 9.49
N LYS A 231 -20.19 -26.68 9.53
CA LYS A 231 -20.89 -26.10 8.37
C LYS A 231 -20.24 -24.78 7.93
N SER A 232 -19.89 -23.91 8.87
CA SER A 232 -19.20 -22.66 8.54
C SER A 232 -17.81 -22.90 7.97
N ARG A 233 -17.06 -23.87 8.50
CA ARG A 233 -15.74 -24.24 7.94
C ARG A 233 -15.85 -24.76 6.50
N ALA A 234 -16.84 -25.60 6.23
CA ALA A 234 -17.12 -26.07 4.87
C ALA A 234 -17.49 -24.91 3.94
N ALA A 235 -18.35 -23.99 4.40
CA ALA A 235 -18.72 -22.79 3.63
C ALA A 235 -17.54 -21.87 3.33
N ILE A 236 -16.64 -21.66 4.30
CA ILE A 236 -15.39 -20.91 4.13
C ILE A 236 -14.53 -21.59 3.06
N ASP A 237 -14.34 -22.90 3.14
CA ASP A 237 -13.56 -23.67 2.18
C ASP A 237 -14.13 -23.56 0.75
N THR A 238 -15.45 -23.70 0.57
CA THR A 238 -16.11 -23.51 -0.72
C THR A 238 -15.82 -22.12 -1.30
N HIS A 239 -15.97 -21.06 -0.50
CA HIS A 239 -15.80 -19.69 -1.00
C HIS A 239 -14.33 -19.33 -1.27
N LEU A 240 -13.39 -19.84 -0.48
CA LEU A 240 -11.96 -19.68 -0.77
C LEU A 240 -11.58 -20.34 -2.09
N LYS A 241 -12.10 -21.54 -2.37
CA LYS A 241 -11.90 -22.20 -3.67
C LYS A 241 -12.48 -21.38 -4.82
N ARG A 242 -13.67 -20.79 -4.65
CA ARG A 242 -14.25 -19.87 -5.65
C ARG A 242 -13.37 -18.66 -5.92
N VAL A 243 -12.76 -18.07 -4.89
CA VAL A 243 -11.79 -16.97 -5.06
C VAL A 243 -10.56 -17.43 -5.84
N VAL A 244 -10.01 -18.62 -5.53
CA VAL A 244 -8.88 -19.19 -6.29
C VAL A 244 -9.28 -19.42 -7.76
N THR A 245 -10.46 -19.97 -8.02
CA THR A 245 -10.99 -20.13 -9.39
C THR A 245 -11.09 -18.79 -10.09
N ALA A 246 -11.73 -17.79 -9.47
CA ALA A 246 -11.87 -16.45 -10.03
C ALA A 246 -10.52 -15.81 -10.37
N LEU A 247 -9.50 -16.00 -9.53
CA LEU A 247 -8.15 -15.52 -9.82
C LEU A 247 -7.53 -16.21 -11.04
N LEU A 248 -7.74 -17.52 -11.20
CA LEU A 248 -7.11 -18.30 -12.26
C LEU A 248 -7.86 -18.24 -13.60
N THR A 249 -9.17 -18.08 -13.58
CA THR A 249 -10.03 -18.20 -14.77
C THR A 249 -10.82 -16.93 -15.09
N SER A 250 -10.83 -15.93 -14.20
CA SER A 250 -11.75 -14.78 -14.25
C SER A 250 -13.23 -15.14 -14.08
N ASP A 251 -13.53 -16.36 -13.65
CA ASP A 251 -14.89 -16.85 -13.43
C ASP A 251 -15.12 -17.10 -11.92
N ALA A 252 -16.10 -16.41 -11.35
CA ALA A 252 -16.52 -16.56 -9.95
C ALA A 252 -17.17 -17.92 -9.63
N GLY A 253 -17.46 -18.70 -10.66
CA GLY A 253 -18.12 -20.00 -10.58
C GLY A 253 -19.55 -19.89 -10.06
N THR A 254 -20.20 -21.05 -9.90
CA THR A 254 -21.59 -21.12 -9.47
C THR A 254 -21.77 -20.72 -8.01
N PRO A 255 -22.79 -19.91 -7.66
CA PRO A 255 -23.10 -19.56 -6.29
C PRO A 255 -23.59 -20.77 -5.48
N SER A 256 -23.49 -20.68 -4.14
CA SER A 256 -24.12 -21.67 -3.27
C SER A 256 -25.64 -21.56 -3.36
N LYS A 257 -26.32 -22.71 -3.42
CA LYS A 257 -27.79 -22.81 -3.37
C LYS A 257 -28.35 -22.63 -1.95
N SER A 258 -27.49 -22.65 -0.93
CA SER A 258 -27.89 -22.53 0.47
C SER A 258 -27.71 -21.10 0.95
N ALA A 259 -28.80 -20.47 1.39
CA ALA A 259 -28.77 -19.11 1.93
C ALA A 259 -27.82 -18.97 3.13
N SER A 260 -27.74 -20.00 3.99
CA SER A 260 -26.83 -19.99 5.14
C SER A 260 -25.36 -20.07 4.72
N GLU A 261 -25.05 -20.88 3.69
CA GLU A 261 -23.69 -20.97 3.16
C GLU A 261 -23.29 -19.69 2.44
N ALA A 262 -24.20 -19.09 1.67
CA ALA A 262 -24.00 -17.80 1.02
C ALA A 262 -23.73 -16.68 2.05
N ALA A 263 -24.46 -16.65 3.17
CA ALA A 263 -24.24 -15.67 4.25
C ALA A 263 -22.87 -15.83 4.91
N VAL A 264 -22.47 -17.07 5.23
CA VAL A 264 -21.13 -17.35 5.77
C VAL A 264 -20.04 -16.97 4.76
N GLY A 265 -20.24 -17.31 3.49
CA GLY A 265 -19.37 -16.92 2.39
C GLY A 265 -19.19 -15.41 2.28
N ALA A 266 -20.28 -14.66 2.26
CA ALA A 266 -20.27 -13.21 2.17
C ALA A 266 -19.51 -12.56 3.33
N ALA A 267 -19.79 -12.97 4.57
CA ALA A 267 -19.07 -12.48 5.76
C ALA A 267 -17.56 -12.81 5.70
N SER A 268 -17.23 -14.02 5.26
CA SER A 268 -15.84 -14.50 5.12
C SER A 268 -15.06 -13.72 4.07
N LEU A 269 -15.67 -13.48 2.91
CA LEU A 269 -15.09 -12.74 1.80
C LEU A 269 -14.95 -11.24 2.14
N ALA A 270 -15.96 -10.64 2.78
CA ALA A 270 -15.87 -9.26 3.25
C ALA A 270 -14.73 -9.07 4.27
N PHE A 271 -14.57 -10.01 5.20
CA PHE A 271 -13.43 -10.04 6.12
C PHE A 271 -12.11 -10.13 5.35
N LEU A 272 -11.99 -11.11 4.44
CA LEU A 272 -10.76 -11.39 3.71
C LEU A 272 -10.32 -10.20 2.82
N ARG A 273 -11.26 -9.58 2.11
CA ARG A 273 -11.05 -8.37 1.29
C ARG A 273 -10.47 -7.21 2.09
N ASN A 274 -10.87 -7.07 3.35
CA ASN A 274 -10.41 -6.01 4.26
C ASN A 274 -9.19 -6.41 5.09
N ARG A 275 -8.80 -7.68 5.05
CA ARG A 275 -7.69 -8.25 5.82
C ARG A 275 -6.38 -8.27 5.05
N VAL A 276 -6.44 -8.39 3.72
CA VAL A 276 -5.28 -8.41 2.82
C VAL A 276 -4.57 -7.06 2.80
N SER A 277 -3.24 -7.09 2.87
CA SER A 277 -2.40 -5.89 2.86
C SER A 277 -1.18 -6.05 1.94
N SER A 278 -0.88 -5.01 1.17
CA SER A 278 0.36 -4.89 0.38
C SER A 278 1.41 -4.04 1.11
N PRO A 279 2.71 -4.35 1.03
CA PRO A 279 3.32 -5.50 0.34
C PRO A 279 3.42 -6.78 1.22
N ARG A 280 2.88 -6.74 2.45
CA ARG A 280 3.09 -7.79 3.46
C ARG A 280 2.60 -9.17 3.02
N ASP A 281 1.39 -9.24 2.47
CA ASP A 281 0.78 -10.52 2.08
C ASP A 281 1.10 -10.86 0.61
N MET A 282 1.14 -9.85 -0.26
CA MET A 282 1.38 -9.94 -1.70
C MET A 282 1.71 -8.56 -2.28
N SER A 283 2.20 -8.49 -3.53
CA SER A 283 2.47 -7.22 -4.22
C SER A 283 1.21 -6.36 -4.38
N ALA A 284 1.39 -5.06 -4.64
CA ALA A 284 0.28 -4.11 -4.80
C ALA A 284 -0.72 -4.56 -5.89
N GLY A 285 -0.21 -4.93 -7.06
CA GLY A 285 -1.05 -5.44 -8.15
C GLY A 285 -1.75 -6.75 -7.79
N ALA A 286 -1.08 -7.65 -7.07
CA ALA A 286 -1.69 -8.89 -6.61
C ALA A 286 -2.80 -8.63 -5.59
N ALA A 287 -2.62 -7.67 -4.67
CA ALA A 287 -3.62 -7.29 -3.69
C ALA A 287 -4.85 -6.65 -4.35
N GLU A 288 -4.68 -5.86 -5.41
CA GLU A 288 -5.78 -5.33 -6.21
C GLU A 288 -6.56 -6.44 -6.92
N GLU A 289 -5.88 -7.33 -7.65
CA GLU A 289 -6.51 -8.46 -8.34
C GLU A 289 -7.19 -9.43 -7.36
N PHE A 290 -6.59 -9.65 -6.19
CA PHE A 290 -7.20 -10.42 -5.11
C PHE A 290 -8.53 -9.82 -4.67
N ARG A 291 -8.57 -8.50 -4.43
CA ARG A 291 -9.80 -7.83 -4.02
C ARG A 291 -10.85 -7.83 -5.14
N ARG A 292 -10.45 -7.62 -6.40
CA ARG A 292 -11.34 -7.76 -7.57
C ARG A 292 -11.95 -9.16 -7.66
N ALA A 293 -11.15 -10.21 -7.48
CA ALA A 293 -11.65 -11.59 -7.47
C ALA A 293 -12.62 -11.84 -6.30
N VAL A 294 -12.30 -11.35 -5.10
CA VAL A 294 -13.20 -11.44 -3.95
C VAL A 294 -14.52 -10.69 -4.20
N ASP A 295 -14.46 -9.48 -4.79
CA ASP A 295 -15.63 -8.69 -5.14
C ASP A 295 -16.50 -9.37 -6.21
N SER A 296 -15.88 -9.98 -7.22
CA SER A 296 -16.57 -10.79 -8.23
C SER A 296 -17.30 -12.00 -7.61
N VAL A 297 -16.64 -12.73 -6.70
CA VAL A 297 -17.27 -13.87 -5.99
C VAL A 297 -18.37 -13.40 -5.05
N LEU A 298 -18.20 -12.26 -4.37
CA LEU A 298 -19.25 -11.65 -3.54
C LEU A 298 -20.48 -11.32 -4.38
N LEU A 299 -20.33 -10.61 -5.50
CA LEU A 299 -21.42 -10.28 -6.41
C LEU A 299 -22.16 -11.53 -6.91
N ALA A 300 -21.41 -12.51 -7.40
CA ALA A 300 -21.99 -13.77 -7.87
C ALA A 300 -22.77 -14.52 -6.76
N THR A 301 -22.36 -14.37 -5.50
CA THR A 301 -23.05 -14.96 -4.34
C THR A 301 -24.42 -14.30 -4.08
N TYR A 302 -24.58 -13.01 -4.40
CA TYR A 302 -25.86 -12.30 -4.29
C TYR A 302 -26.76 -12.50 -5.52
N ASP A 303 -26.20 -12.50 -6.74
CA ASP A 303 -26.97 -12.57 -7.98
C ASP A 303 -27.62 -13.94 -8.22
N GLY A 304 -27.11 -15.01 -7.59
CA GLY A 304 -27.71 -16.35 -7.63
C GLY A 304 -29.12 -16.47 -7.01
N GLY A 305 -29.66 -15.38 -6.44
CA GLY A 305 -31.04 -15.29 -5.94
C GLY A 305 -32.05 -14.69 -6.92
N LYS A 306 -31.61 -14.16 -8.07
CA LYS A 306 -32.51 -13.78 -9.18
C LYS A 306 -32.54 -14.92 -10.19
N ALA A 307 -33.35 -15.95 -9.91
CA ALA A 307 -33.88 -16.73 -11.01
C ALA A 307 -34.62 -15.75 -11.93
N GLN A 308 -34.23 -15.70 -13.21
CA GLN A 308 -35.12 -15.20 -14.24
C GLN A 308 -36.38 -16.07 -14.17
N GLU A 309 -37.46 -15.50 -13.64
CA GLU A 309 -38.80 -16.00 -13.87
C GLU A 309 -39.14 -15.62 -15.32
N ASP A 310 -38.94 -16.57 -16.23
CA ASP A 310 -39.65 -16.62 -17.51
C ASP A 310 -41.01 -17.31 -17.31
#